data_AF-A0A372Q464-F1
#
_entry.id   AF-A0A372Q464-F1
#
_cell.length_a   1.000
_cell.length_b   1.000
_cell.length_c   1.000
_cell.angle_alpha   90.00
_cell.angle_beta   90.00
_cell.angle_gamma   90.00
#
_symmetry.space_group_name_H-M   'P 1'
#
loop_
_entity.id
_entity.type
_entity.pdbx_description
1 polymer ?
#
loop_
_entity_poly.entity_id
_entity_poly.type
_entity_poly.pdbx_seq_one_letter_code
_entity_poly.pdbx_strand_id
1 'polypeptide(L)'
;MNIVNCARKDKYKIPFSYIDLHLLDPVSDEQPISSWTDIIKKFIPIQESFKNFKKNCLKNNETRERLNEIYDGTGRQLDREKINHIYLHAELNILTNTNVLSKEHNEFIAVSKKCCYLCEIYIEFLQFKGYKITVSGGHTKLCHRWKLPDIYSSEFVNYALFELDQIIKIGIKKHIKIIANSDSDGENADSRNLVALMKVSEAAFKIKANFSNVA
;
A
#
# COMPACT_ATOMS: atom_id res chain seq x y z
N MET A 1 -8.03 27.35 -4.98
CA MET A 1 -7.44 28.40 -4.13
C MET A 1 -5.95 28.44 -4.43
N ASN A 2 -5.40 29.57 -4.91
CA ASN A 2 -3.97 29.68 -5.23
C ASN A 2 -3.18 29.99 -3.95
N ILE A 3 -2.34 29.05 -3.52
CA ILE A 3 -1.58 29.16 -2.25
C ILE A 3 -0.66 30.38 -2.23
N VAL A 4 -0.13 30.79 -3.39
CA VAL A 4 0.73 31.97 -3.54
C VAL A 4 -0.05 33.25 -3.23
N ASN A 5 -1.28 33.37 -3.73
CA ASN A 5 -2.14 34.52 -3.43
C ASN A 5 -2.60 34.54 -1.97
N CYS A 6 -2.69 33.37 -1.33
CA CYS A 6 -3.02 33.28 0.08
C CYS A 6 -1.82 33.68 0.95
N ALA A 7 -0.63 33.17 0.66
CA ALA A 7 0.60 33.48 1.38
C ALA A 7 1.04 34.95 1.28
N ARG A 8 0.70 35.63 0.18
CA ARG A 8 1.01 37.05 -0.04
C ARG A 8 0.16 38.04 0.77
N LYS A 9 -0.92 37.59 1.43
CA LYS A 9 -1.75 38.49 2.26
C LYS A 9 -0.96 38.96 3.48
N ASP A 10 -1.07 40.24 3.82
CA ASP A 10 -0.27 40.85 4.89
C ASP A 10 -0.35 40.11 6.23
N LYS A 11 -1.53 39.58 6.58
CA LYS A 11 -1.72 38.77 7.79
C LYS A 11 -0.86 37.50 7.89
N TYR A 12 -0.33 37.00 6.77
CA TYR A 12 0.52 35.81 6.76
C TYR A 12 2.00 36.13 6.50
N LYS A 13 2.35 37.37 6.12
CA LYS A 13 3.75 37.75 5.84
C LYS A 13 4.69 37.44 7.01
N ILE A 14 4.29 37.80 8.24
CA ILE A 14 5.11 37.57 9.44
C ILE A 14 5.25 36.06 9.72
N PRO A 15 4.19 35.23 9.74
CA PRO A 15 4.36 33.78 9.84
C PRO A 15 5.27 33.17 8.76
N PHE A 16 5.16 33.63 7.52
CA PHE A 16 6.00 33.13 6.41
C PHE A 16 7.47 33.60 6.50
N SER A 17 7.79 34.69 7.22
CA SER A 17 9.18 35.14 7.39
C SER A 17 10.01 34.30 8.36
N TYR A 18 9.38 33.42 9.14
CA TYR A 18 10.04 32.48 10.06
C TYR A 18 10.14 31.06 9.49
N ILE A 19 9.95 30.88 8.18
CA ILE A 19 10.09 29.56 7.55
C ILE A 19 11.54 29.32 7.18
N ASP A 20 12.09 28.24 7.72
CA ASP A 20 13.33 27.68 7.25
C ASP A 20 13.08 26.76 6.06
N LEU A 21 13.75 27.07 4.94
CA LEU A 21 13.65 26.27 3.73
C LEU A 21 14.76 25.21 3.72
N HIS A 22 14.33 23.95 3.80
CA HIS A 22 15.21 22.80 3.61
C HIS A 22 14.84 22.09 2.31
N LEU A 23 15.80 22.02 1.37
CA LEU A 23 15.64 21.24 0.16
C LEU A 23 16.11 19.80 0.44
N LEU A 24 15.20 18.83 0.26
CA LEU A 24 15.50 17.42 0.41
C LEU A 24 15.67 16.78 -0.97
N ASP A 25 16.71 15.97 -1.12
CA ASP A 25 16.89 15.17 -2.32
C ASP A 25 15.88 14.02 -2.38
N PRO A 26 15.37 13.67 -3.57
CA PRO A 26 14.55 12.47 -3.74
C PRO A 26 15.36 11.22 -3.37
N VAL A 27 14.82 10.39 -2.48
CA VAL A 27 15.42 9.09 -2.15
C VAL A 27 14.76 8.00 -2.98
N SER A 28 15.57 7.31 -3.79
CA SER A 28 15.14 6.22 -4.66
C SER A 28 16.07 5.02 -4.51
N ASP A 29 15.57 3.85 -4.88
CA ASP A 29 16.35 2.62 -4.88
C ASP A 29 15.86 1.67 -5.98
N GLU A 30 16.67 0.66 -6.27
CA GLU A 30 16.32 -0.47 -7.11
C GLU A 30 16.06 -1.70 -6.24
N GLN A 31 14.81 -2.17 -6.23
CA GLN A 31 14.43 -3.32 -5.41
C GLN A 31 13.95 -4.48 -6.29
N PRO A 32 14.48 -5.70 -6.08
CA PRO A 32 13.93 -6.88 -6.71
C PRO A 32 12.53 -7.17 -6.13
N ILE A 33 11.60 -7.50 -7.02
CA ILE A 33 10.28 -8.01 -6.69
C ILE A 33 10.15 -9.45 -7.19
N SER A 34 9.56 -10.30 -6.36
CA SER A 34 9.24 -11.68 -6.73
C SER A 34 8.29 -11.70 -7.92
N SER A 35 8.27 -12.82 -8.65
CA SER A 35 7.34 -12.97 -9.76
C SER A 35 5.88 -12.82 -9.31
N TRP A 36 5.06 -12.21 -10.17
CA TRP A 36 3.63 -12.08 -9.91
C TRP A 36 2.99 -13.45 -9.64
N THR A 37 3.38 -14.45 -10.43
CA THR A 37 2.88 -15.81 -10.32
C THR A 37 3.19 -16.42 -8.95
N ASP A 38 4.40 -16.25 -8.44
CA ASP A 38 4.78 -16.81 -7.13
C ASP A 38 4.08 -16.10 -5.98
N ILE A 39 3.90 -14.78 -6.08
CA ILE A 39 3.12 -14.00 -5.09
C ILE A 39 1.68 -14.50 -5.06
N ILE A 40 0.99 -14.56 -6.20
CA ILE A 40 -0.43 -14.93 -6.24
C ILE A 40 -0.66 -16.40 -5.87
N LYS A 41 0.25 -17.31 -6.20
CA LYS A 41 0.16 -18.72 -5.81
C LYS A 41 0.15 -18.94 -4.29
N LYS A 42 0.73 -18.03 -3.50
CA LYS A 42 0.62 -18.06 -2.03
C LYS A 42 -0.83 -17.92 -1.56
N PHE A 43 -1.67 -17.24 -2.34
CA PHE A 43 -3.09 -17.00 -2.04
C PHE A 43 -4.04 -17.92 -2.80
N ILE A 44 -3.62 -18.43 -3.97
CA ILE A 44 -4.39 -19.35 -4.82
C ILE A 44 -3.50 -20.57 -5.14
N PRO A 45 -3.35 -21.52 -4.21
CA PRO A 45 -2.42 -22.64 -4.38
C PRO A 45 -2.92 -23.67 -5.40
N ILE A 46 -4.24 -23.77 -5.61
CA ILE A 46 -4.84 -24.70 -6.57
C ILE A 46 -4.54 -24.20 -7.99
N GLN A 47 -3.80 -25.00 -8.75
CA GLN A 47 -3.28 -24.63 -10.07
C GLN A 47 -4.39 -24.23 -11.06
N GLU A 48 -5.51 -24.95 -11.07
CA GLU A 48 -6.62 -24.67 -11.99
C GLU A 48 -7.30 -23.33 -11.65
N SER A 49 -7.57 -23.09 -10.37
CA SER A 49 -8.09 -21.81 -9.87
C SER A 49 -7.15 -20.64 -10.19
N PHE A 50 -5.83 -20.86 -10.05
CA PHE A 50 -4.83 -19.86 -10.41
C PHE A 50 -4.83 -19.55 -11.90
N LYS A 51 -4.87 -20.57 -12.78
CA LYS A 51 -4.93 -20.37 -14.24
C LYS A 51 -6.16 -19.56 -14.65
N ASN A 52 -7.32 -19.90 -14.11
CA ASN A 52 -8.57 -19.19 -14.37
C ASN A 52 -8.50 -17.74 -13.88
N PHE A 53 -7.99 -17.53 -12.66
CA PHE A 53 -7.76 -16.19 -12.12
C PHE A 53 -6.80 -15.36 -13.00
N LYS A 54 -5.63 -15.92 -13.38
CA LYS A 54 -4.64 -15.25 -14.25
C LYS A 54 -5.26 -14.87 -15.59
N LYS A 55 -5.99 -15.77 -16.24
CA LYS A 55 -6.69 -15.50 -17.50
C LYS A 55 -7.67 -14.34 -17.37
N ASN A 56 -8.45 -14.31 -16.29
CA ASN A 56 -9.47 -13.29 -16.09
C ASN A 56 -8.86 -11.92 -15.71
N CYS A 57 -7.81 -11.88 -14.89
CA CYS A 57 -7.05 -10.65 -14.63
C CYS A 57 -6.51 -10.03 -15.93
N LEU A 58 -6.01 -10.86 -16.85
CA LEU A 58 -5.43 -10.41 -18.12
C LEU A 58 -6.49 -9.98 -19.17
N LYS A 59 -7.76 -10.36 -18.99
CA LYS A 59 -8.88 -9.84 -19.80
C LYS A 59 -9.24 -8.40 -19.43
N ASN A 60 -9.01 -8.00 -18.18
CA ASN A 60 -9.28 -6.64 -17.74
C ASN A 60 -8.14 -5.70 -18.20
N ASN A 61 -8.46 -4.75 -19.09
CA ASN A 61 -7.44 -3.86 -19.69
C ASN A 61 -6.66 -3.06 -18.64
N GLU A 62 -7.34 -2.47 -17.66
CA GLU A 62 -6.68 -1.66 -16.61
C GLU A 62 -5.71 -2.51 -15.77
N THR A 63 -6.11 -3.73 -15.42
CA THR A 63 -5.27 -4.67 -14.66
C THR A 63 -4.07 -5.10 -15.50
N ARG A 64 -4.29 -5.41 -16.78
CA ARG A 64 -3.24 -5.79 -17.71
C ARG A 64 -2.22 -4.67 -17.92
N GLU A 65 -2.68 -3.44 -18.08
CA GLU A 65 -1.81 -2.26 -18.22
C GLU A 65 -0.95 -2.05 -16.96
N ARG A 66 -1.56 -2.12 -15.77
CA ARG A 66 -0.80 -2.02 -14.51
C ARG A 66 0.22 -3.16 -14.34
N LEU A 67 -0.13 -4.38 -14.75
CA LEU A 67 0.82 -5.50 -14.73
C LEU A 67 1.96 -5.28 -15.72
N ASN A 68 1.68 -4.76 -16.91
CA ASN A 68 2.71 -4.35 -17.87
C ASN A 68 3.62 -3.27 -17.30
N GLU A 69 3.09 -2.28 -16.57
CA GLU A 69 3.89 -1.22 -15.92
C GLU A 69 4.80 -1.75 -14.81
N ILE A 70 4.37 -2.78 -14.09
CA ILE A 70 5.11 -3.32 -12.93
C ILE A 70 6.11 -4.40 -13.34
N TYR A 71 5.78 -5.22 -14.33
CA TYR A 71 6.58 -6.39 -14.74
C TYR A 71 7.14 -6.30 -16.16
N ASP A 72 7.02 -5.14 -16.82
CA ASP A 72 7.44 -4.89 -18.21
C ASP A 72 6.85 -5.89 -19.23
N GLY A 73 5.65 -6.39 -18.96
CA GLY A 73 4.94 -7.25 -19.89
C GLY A 73 3.94 -8.20 -19.23
N THR A 74 3.22 -8.91 -20.09
CA THR A 74 2.29 -9.97 -19.70
C THR A 74 2.76 -11.30 -20.30
N GLY A 75 2.34 -12.42 -19.71
CA GLY A 75 2.80 -13.75 -20.13
C GLY A 75 3.94 -14.26 -19.26
N ARG A 76 5.09 -14.60 -19.88
CA ARG A 76 6.25 -15.18 -19.18
C ARG A 76 6.97 -14.19 -18.26
N GLN A 77 6.81 -12.89 -18.50
CA GLN A 77 7.34 -11.82 -17.67
C GLN A 77 6.77 -11.89 -16.24
N LEU A 78 5.50 -12.30 -16.11
CA LEU A 78 4.84 -12.49 -14.81
C LEU A 78 5.39 -13.68 -14.01
N ASP A 79 6.18 -14.55 -14.66
CA ASP A 79 6.79 -15.73 -14.05
C ASP A 79 8.28 -15.50 -13.72
N ARG A 80 8.75 -14.25 -13.79
CA ARG A 80 10.14 -13.86 -13.51
C ARG A 80 10.18 -12.78 -12.44
N GLU A 81 11.27 -12.77 -11.69
CA GLU A 81 11.62 -11.65 -10.82
C GLU A 81 11.96 -10.43 -11.67
N LYS A 82 11.72 -9.25 -11.10
CA LYS A 82 11.96 -7.97 -11.78
C LYS A 82 12.59 -6.98 -10.82
N ILE A 83 13.47 -6.12 -11.32
CA ILE A 83 13.99 -4.98 -10.58
C ILE A 83 13.07 -3.79 -10.86
N ASN A 84 12.55 -3.17 -9.80
CA ASN A 84 11.72 -1.98 -9.88
C ASN A 84 12.43 -0.79 -9.25
N HIS A 85 12.31 0.36 -9.90
CA HIS A 85 12.67 1.65 -9.31
C HIS A 85 11.59 2.08 -8.31
N ILE A 86 11.99 2.19 -7.05
CA ILE A 86 11.14 2.58 -5.93
C ILE A 86 11.61 3.92 -5.35
N TYR A 87 10.69 4.63 -4.69
CA TYR A 87 10.92 5.98 -4.19
C TYR A 87 10.32 6.14 -2.80
N LEU A 88 11.04 6.82 -1.91
CA LEU A 88 10.40 7.38 -0.73
C LEU A 88 9.45 8.48 -1.20
N HIS A 89 8.18 8.35 -0.83
CA HIS A 89 7.23 9.44 -1.01
C HIS A 89 7.60 10.62 -0.12
N ALA A 90 7.14 11.83 -0.48
CA ALA A 90 7.54 13.08 0.18
C ALA A 90 7.33 13.06 1.71
N GLU A 91 6.22 12.48 2.18
CA GLU A 91 5.89 12.34 3.60
C GLU A 91 6.98 11.55 4.33
N LEU A 92 7.37 10.41 3.78
CA LEU A 92 8.38 9.54 4.38
C LEU A 92 9.79 10.10 4.17
N ASN A 93 10.03 10.82 3.08
CA ASN A 93 11.31 11.49 2.83
C ASN A 93 11.55 12.58 3.89
N ILE A 94 10.53 13.36 4.23
CA ILE A 94 10.58 14.33 5.34
C ILE A 94 10.88 13.61 6.65
N LEU A 95 10.11 12.57 6.98
CA LEU A 95 10.27 11.84 8.25
C LEU A 95 11.66 11.19 8.41
N THR A 96 12.27 10.74 7.31
CA THR A 96 13.55 10.01 7.36
C THR A 96 14.78 10.91 7.26
N ASN A 97 14.70 12.09 6.64
CA ASN A 97 15.84 12.98 6.42
C ASN A 97 15.97 14.12 7.41
N THR A 98 15.03 14.25 8.35
CA THR A 98 15.00 15.40 9.24
C THR A 98 14.99 14.96 10.70
N ASN A 99 15.56 15.79 11.59
CA ASN A 99 15.39 15.67 13.04
C ASN A 99 13.94 15.97 13.49
N VAL A 100 12.97 15.99 12.56
CA VAL A 100 11.54 16.23 12.80
C VAL A 100 10.94 15.09 13.60
N LEU A 101 11.50 13.87 13.55
CA LEU A 101 11.05 12.76 14.39
C LEU A 101 11.41 12.99 15.87
N SER A 102 10.61 13.82 16.54
CA SER A 102 10.62 14.02 17.98
C SER A 102 9.35 13.43 18.61
N LYS A 103 9.49 12.88 19.81
CA LYS A 103 8.33 12.48 20.65
C LYS A 103 7.81 13.63 21.49
N GLU A 104 8.56 14.72 21.58
CA GLU A 104 8.27 15.86 22.44
C GLU A 104 7.31 16.84 21.77
N HIS A 105 7.46 17.03 20.46
CA HIS A 105 6.71 18.00 19.68
C HIS A 105 5.64 17.35 18.80
N ASN A 106 4.63 18.14 18.45
CA ASN A 106 3.59 17.75 17.52
C ASN A 106 3.99 18.21 16.13
N GLU A 107 4.19 17.27 15.22
CA GLU A 107 4.60 17.54 13.85
C GLU A 107 3.41 17.45 12.91
N PHE A 108 3.24 18.46 12.06
CA PHE A 108 2.22 18.47 11.02
C PHE A 108 2.87 18.47 9.64
N ILE A 109 2.62 17.39 8.88
CA ILE A 109 3.15 17.21 7.53
C ILE A 109 2.05 17.50 6.51
N ALA A 110 2.25 18.56 5.74
CA ALA A 110 1.43 18.88 4.58
C ALA A 110 2.20 18.59 3.30
N VAL A 111 1.56 17.87 2.39
CA VAL A 111 2.12 17.47 1.10
C VAL A 111 1.16 17.85 -0.03
N SER A 112 1.70 18.07 -1.24
CA SER A 112 0.91 18.52 -2.40
C SER A 112 -0.11 17.48 -2.88
N LYS A 113 0.08 16.20 -2.53
CA LYS A 113 -0.82 15.09 -2.82
C LYS A 113 -1.19 14.43 -1.49
N LYS A 114 -2.37 13.83 -1.41
CA LYS A 114 -2.75 13.05 -0.22
C LYS A 114 -1.79 11.87 -0.03
N CYS A 115 -1.62 11.47 1.23
CA CYS A 115 -0.73 10.40 1.64
C CYS A 115 -1.19 9.06 1.02
N CYS A 116 -0.27 8.25 0.49
CA CYS A 116 -0.65 6.93 -0.01
C CYS A 116 -0.94 5.96 1.13
N TYR A 117 -1.67 4.88 0.83
CA TYR A 117 -2.10 3.94 1.86
C TYR A 117 -0.91 3.35 2.65
N LEU A 118 0.21 3.03 1.98
CA LEU A 118 1.40 2.52 2.66
C LEU A 118 2.11 3.57 3.52
N CYS A 119 2.11 4.83 3.08
CA CYS A 119 2.63 5.94 3.89
C CYS A 119 1.74 6.19 5.11
N GLU A 120 0.41 6.09 4.96
CA GLU A 120 -0.56 6.24 6.05
C GLU A 120 -0.35 5.17 7.12
N ILE A 121 -0.28 3.88 6.75
CA ILE A 121 0.01 2.81 7.71
C ILE A 121 1.37 3.01 8.39
N TYR A 122 2.40 3.45 7.66
CA TYR A 122 3.72 3.69 8.27
C TYR A 122 3.67 4.83 9.29
N ILE A 123 2.88 5.87 9.03
CA ILE A 123 2.70 6.98 9.97
C ILE A 123 1.87 6.54 11.18
N GLU A 124 0.83 5.73 11.00
CA GLU A 124 0.08 5.11 12.10
C GLU A 124 0.99 4.23 12.97
N PHE A 125 1.90 3.47 12.35
CA PHE A 125 2.92 2.69 13.05
C PHE A 125 3.85 3.59 13.89
N LEU A 126 4.30 4.73 13.36
CA LEU A 126 5.08 5.69 14.13
C LEU A 126 4.27 6.31 15.27
N GLN A 127 2.99 6.62 15.05
CA GLN A 127 2.10 7.09 16.11
C GLN A 127 1.97 6.06 17.24
N PHE A 128 1.82 4.78 16.89
CA PHE A 128 1.82 3.67 17.85
C PHE A 128 3.13 3.59 18.64
N LYS A 129 4.28 3.93 18.02
CA LYS A 129 5.58 4.05 18.69
C LYS A 129 5.73 5.29 19.59
N GLY A 130 4.72 6.15 19.64
CA GLY A 130 4.65 7.34 20.49
C GLY A 130 5.08 8.64 19.82
N TYR A 131 5.27 8.67 18.50
CA TYR A 131 5.52 9.90 17.76
C TYR A 131 4.21 10.68 17.55
N LYS A 132 4.25 12.01 17.69
CA LYS A 132 3.04 12.85 17.56
C LYS A 132 3.00 13.51 16.18
N ILE A 133 2.73 12.71 15.15
CA ILE A 133 2.68 13.15 13.75
C ILE A 133 1.24 13.27 13.29
N THR A 134 0.90 14.33 12.56
CA THR A 134 -0.38 14.49 11.86
C THR A 134 -0.12 14.81 10.39
N VAL A 135 -0.93 14.27 9.47
CA VAL A 135 -0.80 14.54 8.03
C VAL A 135 -2.01 15.25 7.45
N SER A 136 -1.84 15.94 6.32
CA SER A 136 -2.91 16.64 5.59
C SER A 136 -3.99 15.73 4.96
N GLY A 137 -3.95 14.42 5.24
CA GLY A 137 -4.97 13.43 4.87
C GLY A 137 -4.47 12.30 3.96
N GLY A 138 -5.08 11.12 4.10
CA GLY A 138 -4.76 9.92 3.35
C GLY A 138 -5.60 9.69 2.10
N HIS A 139 -5.12 8.78 1.25
CA HIS A 139 -5.85 8.20 0.12
C HIS A 139 -5.64 6.69 0.09
N THR A 140 -6.68 5.95 -0.29
CA THR A 140 -6.68 4.47 -0.27
C THR A 140 -5.87 3.80 -1.39
N LYS A 141 -5.19 4.58 -2.24
CA LYS A 141 -4.38 4.03 -3.34
C LYS A 141 -3.04 3.46 -2.83
N LEU A 142 -2.78 2.21 -3.20
CA LEU A 142 -1.49 1.55 -3.12
C LEU A 142 -0.59 1.97 -4.29
N CYS A 143 0.64 2.37 -3.98
CA CYS A 143 1.62 2.79 -4.99
C CYS A 143 2.69 1.70 -5.17
N HIS A 144 2.82 1.16 -6.39
CA HIS A 144 3.73 0.06 -6.68
C HIS A 144 5.22 0.46 -6.70
N ARG A 145 5.53 1.76 -6.73
CA ARG A 145 6.90 2.30 -6.67
C ARG A 145 7.26 2.86 -5.28
N TRP A 146 6.57 2.39 -4.24
CA TRP A 146 6.79 2.85 -2.87
C TRP A 146 8.04 2.17 -2.28
N LYS A 147 8.94 2.96 -1.68
CA LYS A 147 10.08 2.46 -0.89
C LYS A 147 9.72 2.41 0.59
N LEU A 148 10.09 1.32 1.24
CA LEU A 148 10.06 1.18 2.70
C LEU A 148 11.18 2.01 3.33
N PRO A 149 10.88 2.85 4.35
CA PRO A 149 11.92 3.49 5.16
C PRO A 149 12.80 2.47 5.86
N ASP A 150 14.10 2.72 5.91
CA ASP A 150 15.05 1.79 6.54
C ASP A 150 14.86 1.76 8.07
N ILE A 151 14.51 2.92 8.63
CA ILE A 151 14.15 3.10 10.05
C ILE A 151 12.94 2.23 10.38
N TYR A 152 13.08 1.36 11.38
CA TYR A 152 12.05 0.42 11.82
C TYR A 152 11.48 -0.51 10.73
N SER A 153 12.20 -0.71 9.62
CA SER A 153 11.74 -1.51 8.48
C SER A 153 11.22 -2.89 8.88
N SER A 154 11.98 -3.65 9.66
CA SER A 154 11.62 -5.00 10.12
C SER A 154 10.38 -5.01 11.03
N GLU A 155 10.29 -4.05 11.94
CA GLU A 155 9.17 -3.92 12.88
C GLU A 155 7.89 -3.48 12.16
N PHE A 156 8.00 -2.54 11.23
CA PHE A 156 6.89 -2.13 10.38
C PHE A 156 6.38 -3.28 9.53
N VAL A 157 7.26 -4.08 8.93
CA VAL A 157 6.84 -5.25 8.15
C VAL A 157 6.01 -6.19 9.03
N ASN A 158 6.46 -6.50 10.25
CA ASN A 158 5.69 -7.35 11.17
C ASN A 158 4.33 -6.73 11.54
N TYR A 159 4.28 -5.40 11.70
CA TYR A 159 3.05 -4.67 12.01
C TYR A 159 2.04 -4.73 10.84
N ALA A 160 2.49 -4.46 9.62
CA ALA A 160 1.61 -4.26 8.46
C ALA A 160 1.31 -5.55 7.67
N LEU A 161 2.16 -6.58 7.76
CA LEU A 161 2.10 -7.75 6.87
C LEU A 161 0.73 -8.42 6.87
N PHE A 162 0.13 -8.58 8.06
CA PHE A 162 -1.18 -9.18 8.19
C PHE A 162 -2.24 -8.42 7.39
N GLU A 163 -2.26 -7.09 7.49
CA GLU A 163 -3.26 -6.26 6.82
C GLU A 163 -3.06 -6.25 5.31
N LEU A 164 -1.81 -6.19 4.86
CA LEU A 164 -1.46 -6.26 3.44
C LEU A 164 -1.89 -7.59 2.82
N ASP A 165 -1.68 -8.70 3.54
CA ASP A 165 -2.17 -10.03 3.12
C ASP A 165 -3.69 -10.07 3.02
N GLN A 166 -4.42 -9.43 3.95
CA GLN A 166 -5.88 -9.36 3.88
C GLN A 166 -6.36 -8.56 2.67
N ILE A 167 -5.69 -7.46 2.33
CA ILE A 167 -6.02 -6.66 1.15
C ILE A 167 -5.90 -7.50 -0.11
N ILE A 168 -4.83 -8.28 -0.25
CA ILE A 168 -4.65 -9.19 -1.40
C ILE A 168 -5.77 -10.24 -1.43
N LYS A 169 -6.06 -10.90 -0.31
CA LYS A 169 -7.13 -11.90 -0.20
C LYS A 169 -8.50 -11.34 -0.57
N ILE A 170 -8.84 -10.16 -0.07
CA ILE A 170 -10.10 -9.47 -0.38
C ILE A 170 -10.16 -9.10 -1.86
N GLY A 171 -9.06 -8.58 -2.42
CA GLY A 171 -8.94 -8.25 -3.84
C GLY A 171 -9.20 -9.45 -4.74
N ILE A 172 -8.54 -10.58 -4.44
CA ILE A 172 -8.73 -11.86 -5.15
C ILE A 172 -10.20 -12.31 -5.07
N LYS A 173 -10.77 -12.33 -3.86
CA LYS A 173 -12.16 -12.75 -3.64
C LYS A 173 -13.16 -11.88 -4.40
N LYS A 174 -12.97 -10.56 -4.39
CA LYS A 174 -13.82 -9.61 -5.12
C LYS A 174 -13.75 -9.87 -6.62
N HIS A 175 -12.56 -10.09 -7.16
CA HIS A 175 -12.39 -10.39 -8.58
C HIS A 175 -13.12 -11.68 -8.99
N ILE A 176 -12.96 -12.76 -8.21
CA ILE A 176 -13.65 -14.04 -8.45
C ILE A 176 -15.18 -13.87 -8.41
N LYS A 177 -15.72 -13.16 -7.42
CA LYS A 177 -17.17 -12.93 -7.29
C LYS A 177 -17.76 -12.12 -8.44
N ILE A 178 -17.05 -11.08 -8.89
CA ILE A 178 -17.51 -10.25 -10.03
C ILE A 178 -17.65 -11.11 -11.28
N ILE A 179 -16.71 -12.03 -11.51
CA ILE A 179 -16.73 -12.94 -12.65
C ILE A 179 -17.90 -13.92 -12.53
N ALA A 180 -18.08 -14.56 -11.37
CA ALA A 180 -19.17 -15.50 -11.14
C ALA A 180 -20.57 -14.88 -11.36
N ASN A 181 -20.74 -13.59 -11.05
CA ASN A 181 -21.98 -12.85 -11.30
C ASN A 181 -22.15 -12.40 -12.75
N SER A 182 -21.07 -12.31 -13.53
CA SER A 182 -21.09 -11.94 -14.94
C SER A 182 -21.31 -13.15 -15.85
N ASP A 183 -20.89 -14.34 -15.39
CA ASP A 183 -21.03 -15.62 -16.09
C ASP A 183 -22.34 -16.37 -15.76
N SER A 184 -23.31 -15.72 -15.08
CA SER A 184 -24.59 -16.34 -14.73
C SER A 184 -25.59 -16.34 -15.90
N ASP A 185 -25.20 -16.99 -16.99
CA ASP A 185 -26.09 -17.78 -17.85
C ASP A 185 -25.53 -19.21 -17.86
N GLY A 186 -25.76 -19.93 -16.75
CA GLY A 186 -25.59 -21.38 -16.62
C GLY A 186 -24.16 -21.93 -16.56
N GLU A 187 -23.59 -22.07 -15.36
CA GLU A 187 -23.08 -23.35 -14.82
C GLU A 187 -22.43 -23.17 -13.42
N ASN A 188 -22.62 -24.19 -12.59
CA ASN A 188 -22.35 -24.22 -11.15
C ASN A 188 -20.85 -24.33 -10.83
N ALA A 189 -20.20 -23.22 -10.45
CA ALA A 189 -18.77 -23.20 -10.07
C ALA A 189 -18.55 -23.17 -8.54
N ASP A 190 -18.33 -24.38 -8.00
CA ASP A 190 -17.67 -24.80 -6.75
C ASP A 190 -17.62 -23.84 -5.54
N SER A 191 -18.72 -23.86 -4.77
CA SER A 191 -18.92 -23.17 -3.49
C SER A 191 -17.95 -23.55 -2.37
N ARG A 192 -17.20 -24.66 -2.49
CA ARG A 192 -16.31 -25.18 -1.44
C ARG A 192 -15.06 -24.32 -1.20
N ASN A 193 -14.50 -23.72 -2.25
CA ASN A 193 -13.31 -22.87 -2.14
C ASN A 193 -13.59 -21.53 -1.42
N LEU A 194 -14.81 -20.99 -1.58
CA LEU A 194 -15.25 -19.78 -0.89
C LEU A 194 -15.40 -20.00 0.63
N VAL A 195 -15.89 -21.18 1.03
CA VAL A 195 -16.10 -21.55 2.44
C VAL A 195 -14.75 -21.75 3.17
N ALA A 196 -13.77 -22.38 2.52
CA ALA A 196 -12.44 -22.56 3.10
C ALA A 196 -11.70 -21.22 3.31
N LEU A 197 -11.77 -20.30 2.34
CA LEU A 197 -11.21 -18.96 2.48
C LEU A 197 -11.88 -18.13 3.59
N MET A 198 -13.20 -18.30 3.79
CA MET A 198 -13.96 -17.58 4.81
C MET A 198 -13.57 -17.99 6.23
N LYS A 199 -13.35 -19.29 6.48
CA LYS A 199 -12.93 -19.80 7.80
C LYS A 199 -11.54 -19.31 8.22
N VAL A 200 -10.61 -19.16 7.27
CA VAL A 200 -9.26 -18.63 7.55
C VAL A 200 -9.29 -17.14 7.88
N SER A 201 -10.18 -16.37 7.23
CA SER A 201 -10.35 -14.93 7.50
C SER A 201 -10.94 -14.64 8.89
N GLU A 202 -11.85 -15.47 9.38
CA GLU A 202 -12.45 -15.30 10.72
C GLU A 202 -11.48 -15.65 11.85
N ALA A 203 -10.65 -16.69 11.69
CA ALA A 203 -9.63 -17.05 12.67
C ALA A 203 -8.56 -15.95 12.81
N ALA A 204 -8.18 -15.35 11.69
CA ALA A 204 -7.25 -14.24 11.59
C ALA A 204 -7.74 -12.94 12.29
N PHE A 205 -9.03 -12.62 12.18
CA PHE A 205 -9.64 -11.48 12.89
C PHE A 205 -9.60 -11.63 14.42
N LYS A 206 -9.77 -12.86 14.93
CA LYS A 206 -9.69 -13.14 16.37
C LYS A 206 -8.28 -12.94 16.93
N ILE A 207 -7.24 -13.18 16.12
CA ILE A 207 -5.85 -12.97 16.53
C ILE A 207 -5.55 -11.47 16.68
N LYS A 208 -6.04 -10.61 15.77
CA LYS A 208 -5.89 -9.14 15.88
C LYS A 208 -6.56 -8.59 17.15
N ALA A 209 -7.77 -9.07 17.47
CA ALA A 209 -8.45 -8.69 18.71
C ALA A 209 -7.67 -9.09 19.97
N ASN A 210 -6.95 -10.21 19.93
CA ASN A 210 -6.12 -10.65 21.06
C ASN A 210 -4.85 -9.82 21.22
N PHE A 211 -4.24 -9.32 20.15
CA PHE A 211 -3.11 -8.37 20.25
C PHE A 211 -3.54 -6.98 20.73
N SER A 212 -4.78 -6.58 20.44
CA SER A 212 -5.36 -5.32 20.93
C SER A 212 -5.80 -5.37 22.41
N ASN A 213 -5.90 -6.56 23.00
CA ASN A 213 -6.40 -6.77 24.38
C ASN A 213 -5.31 -7.11 25.40
N VAL A 214 -4.02 -7.05 25.03
CA VAL A 214 -2.88 -7.34 25.92
C VAL A 214 -2.02 -6.07 26.16
N ALA A 215 -2.62 -4.89 26.05
CA ALA A 215 -1.99 -3.60 26.39
C ALA A 215 -2.84 -2.84 27.42
#